data_AF-A0AAD5GL16-F1
#
_entry.id   AF-A0AAD5GL16-F1
#
_cell.length_a   1.000
_cell.length_b   1.000
_cell.length_c   1.000
_cell.angle_alpha   90.00
_cell.angle_beta   90.00
_cell.angle_gamma   90.00
#
_symmetry.space_group_name_H-M   'P 1'
#
loop_
_entity.id
_entity.type
_entity.pdbx_description
1 polymer ?
#
loop_
_entity_poly.entity_id
_entity_poly.type
_entity_poly.pdbx_seq_one_letter_code
_entity_poly.pdbx_strand_id
1 'polypeptide(L)' 'MQSCTKVAVDFVSPENIQQCLRLTEEFRKLPVNHRAKEDKLEVKKMILYAMDQAVTDFEALTTNL' A
#
# COMPACT_ATOMS: atom_id res chain seq x y z
N MET A 1 35.66 -8.82 -10.02
CA MET A 1 34.19 -8.64 -9.95
C MET A 1 33.65 -9.69 -9.01
N GLN A 2 33.13 -9.29 -7.84
CA GLN A 2 32.57 -10.21 -6.84
C GLN A 2 31.06 -10.36 -7.09
N SER A 3 30.55 -11.58 -7.00
CA SER A 3 29.12 -11.85 -6.97
C SER A 3 28.51 -11.39 -5.64
N CYS A 4 27.44 -10.61 -5.71
CA CYS A 4 26.66 -10.14 -4.55
C CYS A 4 25.17 -10.42 -4.76
N THR A 5 24.46 -10.79 -3.70
CA THR A 5 22.99 -10.91 -3.67
C THR A 5 22.42 -9.72 -2.91
N LYS A 6 21.47 -9.00 -3.52
CA LYS A 6 20.76 -7.89 -2.87
C LYS A 6 19.34 -8.34 -2.50
N VAL A 7 18.98 -8.16 -1.24
CA VAL A 7 17.63 -8.37 -0.72
C VAL A 7 17.06 -7.00 -0.35
N ALA A 8 15.83 -6.74 -0.75
CA ALA A 8 15.09 -5.54 -0.40
C ALA A 8 13.66 -5.91 -0.03
N VAL A 9 13.10 -5.16 0.90
CA VAL A 9 11.69 -5.24 1.29
C VAL A 9 11.14 -3.83 1.22
N ASP A 10 10.08 -3.65 0.46
CA ASP A 10 9.39 -2.38 0.32
C ASP A 10 8.22 -2.31 1.30
N PHE A 11 8.00 -1.15 1.92
CA PHE A 11 6.84 -0.90 2.79
C PHE A 11 6.27 0.50 2.54
N VAL A 12 5.00 0.69 2.91
CA VAL A 12 4.32 1.99 2.88
C VAL A 12 4.08 2.42 4.31
N SER A 13 4.61 3.58 4.70
CA SER A 13 4.32 4.15 6.02
C SER A 13 2.93 4.79 6.03
N PRO A 14 2.20 4.75 7.16
CA PRO A 14 0.85 5.34 7.26
C PRO A 14 0.82 6.82 6.90
N GLU A 15 1.84 7.58 7.30
CA GLU A 15 1.95 9.03 7.11
C GLU A 15 2.06 9.42 5.64
N ASN A 16 2.54 8.49 4.79
CA ASN A 16 2.81 8.78 3.39
C ASN A 16 1.75 8.22 2.42
N ILE A 17 0.67 7.62 2.95
CA ILE A 17 -0.41 7.02 2.15
C ILE A 17 -0.96 8.02 1.12
N GLN A 18 -1.15 9.29 1.51
CA GLN A 18 -1.64 10.32 0.59
C GLN A 18 -0.72 10.51 -0.63
N GLN A 19 0.60 10.51 -0.41
CA GLN A 19 1.56 10.64 -1.51
C GLN A 19 1.56 9.38 -2.38
N CYS A 20 1.46 8.19 -1.78
CA CYS A 20 1.35 6.95 -2.53
C CYS A 20 0.08 6.91 -3.39
N LEU A 21 -1.07 7.37 -2.89
CA LEU A 21 -2.29 7.50 -3.68
C LEU A 21 -2.11 8.43 -4.88
N ARG A 22 -1.51 9.60 -4.66
CA ARG A 22 -1.19 10.54 -5.75
C ARG A 22 -0.30 9.90 -6.81
N LEU A 23 0.78 9.22 -6.41
CA LEU A 23 1.69 8.53 -7.32
C LEU A 23 1.00 7.42 -8.10
N THR A 24 0.12 6.65 -7.47
CA THR A 24 -0.70 5.63 -8.14
C THR A 24 -1.54 6.23 -9.26
N GLU A 25 -2.16 7.40 -9.04
CA GLU A 25 -2.92 8.08 -10.09
C GLU A 25 -2.02 8.64 -11.21
N GLU A 26 -0.80 9.09 -10.91
CA GLU A 26 0.17 9.48 -11.94
C GLU A 26 0.65 8.27 -12.77
N PHE A 27 0.92 7.14 -12.11
CA PHE A 27 1.36 5.91 -12.80
C PHE A 27 0.29 5.33 -13.72
N ARG A 28 -1.00 5.48 -13.40
CA ARG A 28 -2.11 5.07 -14.28
C ARG A 28 -2.12 5.78 -15.62
N LYS A 29 -1.60 7.01 -15.68
CA LYS A 29 -1.49 7.81 -16.91
C LYS A 29 -0.37 7.33 -17.84
N LEU A 30 0.54 6.48 -17.36
CA LEU A 30 1.65 5.97 -18.17
C LEU A 30 1.17 5.05 -19.30
N PRO A 31 1.99 4.82 -20.34
CA PRO A 31 1.68 3.87 -21.41
C PRO A 31 1.42 2.46 -20.88
N VAL A 32 0.60 1.66 -21.59
CA VAL A 32 0.16 0.32 -21.17
C VAL A 32 1.32 -0.62 -20.80
N ASN A 33 2.45 -0.51 -21.48
CA ASN A 33 3.62 -1.40 -21.26
C ASN A 33 4.71 -0.78 -20.38
N HIS A 34 4.40 0.32 -19.66
CA HIS A 34 5.37 0.96 -18.80
C HIS A 34 5.47 0.21 -17.47
N ARG A 35 6.68 -0.23 -17.09
CA ARG A 35 6.95 -1.01 -15.86
C ARG A 35 6.41 -0.40 -14.56
N ALA A 36 6.32 0.93 -14.49
CA ALA A 36 5.79 1.63 -13.31
C ALA A 36 4.25 1.72 -13.27
N LYS A 37 3.55 1.36 -14.35
CA LYS A 37 2.09 1.38 -14.42
C LYS A 37 1.44 0.22 -13.66
N GLU A 38 2.17 -0.88 -13.49
CA GLU A 38 1.73 -2.00 -12.65
C GLU A 38 1.45 -1.51 -11.22
N ASP A 39 0.28 -1.88 -10.69
CA ASP A 39 -0.07 -1.60 -9.29
C ASP A 39 0.71 -2.55 -8.37
N LYS A 40 1.93 -2.14 -8.01
CA LYS A 40 2.86 -2.96 -7.20
C LYS A 40 2.61 -2.88 -5.71
N LEU A 41 2.07 -1.76 -5.24
CA LEU A 41 1.90 -1.50 -3.82
C LEU A 41 0.50 -1.82 -3.32
N GLU A 42 -0.52 -1.91 -4.20
CA GLU A 42 -1.91 -2.20 -3.84
C GLU A 42 -2.45 -1.29 -2.70
N VAL A 43 -2.09 0.00 -2.68
CA VAL A 43 -2.34 0.91 -1.53
C VAL A 43 -3.83 0.99 -1.16
N LYS A 44 -4.74 0.91 -2.13
CA LYS A 44 -6.19 0.91 -1.88
C LYS A 44 -6.64 -0.31 -1.06
N LYS A 45 -6.01 -1.47 -1.29
CA LYS A 45 -6.27 -2.71 -0.55
C LYS A 45 -5.74 -2.61 0.87
N MET A 46 -4.57 -2.02 1.08
CA MET A 46 -4.05 -1.74 2.42
C MET A 46 -5.01 -0.86 3.23
N ILE A 47 -5.55 0.21 2.61
CA ILE A 47 -6.54 1.09 3.25
C ILE A 47 -7.81 0.31 3.62
N LEU A 48 -8.31 -0.53 2.72
CA LEU A 48 -9.50 -1.35 2.97
C LEU A 48 -9.32 -2.24 4.20
N TYR A 49 -8.20 -2.97 4.30
CA TYR A 49 -7.91 -3.80 5.46
C TYR A 49 -7.70 -3.00 6.75
N ALA A 50 -7.08 -1.82 6.66
CA ALA A 50 -6.94 -0.95 7.83
C ALA A 50 -8.31 -0.47 8.34
N MET A 51 -9.24 -0.17 7.44
CA MET A 51 -10.61 0.21 7.80
C MET A 51 -11.39 -0.96 8.41
N ASP A 52 -11.30 -2.14 7.81
CA ASP A 52 -11.93 -3.38 8.31
C ASP A 52 -11.45 -3.72 9.72
N GLN A 53 -10.13 -3.61 9.95
CA GLN A 53 -9.55 -3.79 11.27
C GLN A 53 -10.06 -2.74 12.27
N ALA A 54 -10.12 -1.47 11.87
CA ALA A 54 -10.62 -0.42 12.76
C ALA A 54 -12.10 -0.62 13.16
N VAL A 55 -12.94 -1.12 12.25
CA VAL A 55 -14.33 -1.48 12.55
C VAL A 55 -14.37 -2.66 13.51
N THR A 56 -13.60 -3.72 13.24
CA THR A 56 -13.51 -4.91 14.10
C THR A 56 -13.06 -4.53 15.53
N ASP A 57 -12.04 -3.68 15.64
CA ASP A 57 -11.53 -3.21 16.93
C ASP A 57 -12.58 -2.39 17.68
N PHE A 58 -13.33 -1.54 16.97
CA PHE A 58 -14.42 -0.76 17.55
C PHE A 58 -15.57 -1.64 18.06
N GLU A 59 -16.02 -2.62 17.26
CA GLU A 59 -17.04 -3.58 17.65
C GLU A 59 -16.62 -4.36 18.90
N ALA A 60 -15.36 -4.82 18.95
CA ALA A 60 -14.82 -5.50 20.11
C ALA A 60 -14.84 -4.59 21.36
N LEU A 61 -14.46 -3.32 21.25
CA LEU A 61 -14.53 -2.38 22.37
C LEU A 61 -15.95 -2.16 22.87
N THR A 62 -16.92 -2.05 21.95
CA THR A 62 -18.34 -1.84 22.31
C THR A 62 -19.03 -3.09 22.85
N THR A 63 -18.59 -4.28 22.46
CA THR A 63 -19.13 -5.57 22.95
C THR A 63 -18.64 -5.89 24.37
N ASN A 64 -17.55 -5.26 24.82
CA ASN A 64 -17.03 -5.40 26.18
C ASN A 64 -17.57 -4.34 27.16
N LEU A 65 -18.49 -3.47 26.71
CA LEU A 65 -19.27 -2.53 27.53
C LEU A 65 -20.66 -3.12 27.83
#